data_AF-A0A529FQS2-F1
#
_entry.id   AF-A0A529FQS2-F1
#
_cell.length_a   1.000
_cell.length_b   1.000
_cell.length_c   1.000
_cell.angle_alpha   90.00
_cell.angle_beta   90.00
_cell.angle_gamma   90.00
#
_symmetry.space_group_name_H-M   'P 1'
#
loop_
_entity.id
_entity.type
_entity.pdbx_description
1 polymer ?
#
loop_
_entity_poly.entity_id
_entity_poly.type
_entity_poly.pdbx_seq_one_letter_code
_entity_poly.pdbx_strand_id
1 'polypeptide(L)'
;DGIKTSRNGVIVSPGRLDRSPCGTGTCARLALLHARGEVAAGEQFIHESIIGTKFVGEIFESTRIGGLDAVSVAITGRAWITGFHQFVLDPSDPFPRGYTLSDTWPGA
;
A
#
# COMPACT_ATOMS: atom_id res chain seq x y z
N ASP A 1 16.37 -0.90 -17.25
CA ASP A 1 17.40 -1.05 -16.21
C ASP A 1 17.57 -2.51 -15.77
N GLY A 2 16.59 -3.40 -16.01
CA GLY A 2 16.68 -4.83 -15.68
C GLY A 2 16.13 -5.16 -14.30
N ILE A 3 15.58 -4.17 -13.58
CA ILE A 3 15.00 -4.37 -12.26
C ILE A 3 13.61 -5.00 -12.42
N LYS A 4 13.36 -6.07 -11.65
CA LYS A 4 12.06 -6.75 -11.66
C LYS A 4 10.96 -5.78 -11.25
N THR A 5 9.94 -5.68 -12.08
CA THR A 5 8.88 -4.69 -11.93
C THR A 5 7.51 -5.35 -12.08
N SER A 6 6.55 -4.92 -11.27
CA SER A 6 5.13 -5.28 -11.40
C SER A 6 4.27 -4.04 -11.28
N ARG A 7 3.02 -4.11 -11.78
CA ARG A 7 2.01 -3.07 -11.60
C ARG A 7 0.77 -3.62 -10.92
N ASN A 8 0.13 -2.85 -10.05
CA ASN A 8 -1.09 -3.26 -9.36
C ASN A 8 -2.12 -2.12 -9.23
N GLY A 9 -3.32 -2.50 -8.80
CA GLY A 9 -4.35 -1.60 -8.29
C GLY A 9 -5.02 -2.27 -7.10
N VAL A 10 -4.63 -1.87 -5.88
CA VAL A 10 -5.24 -2.41 -4.66
C VAL A 10 -6.57 -1.72 -4.42
N ILE A 11 -7.63 -2.50 -4.26
CA ILE A 11 -8.94 -2.01 -3.91
C ILE A 11 -9.02 -1.91 -2.39
N VAL A 12 -9.16 -0.68 -1.89
CA VAL A 12 -9.42 -0.38 -0.50
C VAL A 12 -10.93 -0.24 -0.32
N SER A 13 -11.47 -0.93 0.69
CA SER A 13 -12.88 -0.83 1.06
C SER A 13 -13.31 0.65 1.23
N PRO A 14 -14.50 1.04 0.75
CA PRO A 14 -15.54 0.18 0.16
C PRO A 14 -15.48 0.00 -1.37
N GLY A 15 -14.47 0.53 -2.06
CA GLY A 15 -14.44 0.46 -3.53
C GLY A 15 -13.58 1.52 -4.19
N ARG A 16 -12.43 1.83 -3.60
CA ARG A 16 -11.51 2.87 -4.08
C ARG A 16 -10.14 2.28 -4.33
N LEU A 17 -9.47 2.73 -5.38
CA LEU A 17 -8.10 2.29 -5.66
C LEU A 17 -7.11 3.05 -4.77
N ASP A 18 -6.14 2.32 -4.23
CA ASP A 18 -4.93 2.92 -3.69
C ASP A 18 -4.17 3.61 -4.85
N ARG A 19 -3.79 4.87 -4.62
CA ARG A 19 -3.03 5.68 -5.59
C ARG A 19 -1.53 5.46 -5.42
N SER A 20 -1.10 4.92 -4.30
CA SER A 20 0.23 4.36 -4.13
C SER A 20 0.26 2.91 -4.64
N PRO A 21 1.44 2.32 -4.83
CA PRO A 21 1.58 0.89 -5.15
C PRO A 21 1.14 -0.06 -4.02
N CYS A 22 0.68 0.49 -2.89
CA CYS A 22 0.32 -0.20 -1.66
C CYS A 22 1.52 -0.92 -1.01
N GLY A 23 2.03 -0.39 0.10
CA GLY A 23 3.19 -0.95 0.79
C GLY A 23 2.95 -2.40 1.27
N THR A 24 1.82 -2.66 1.93
CA THR A 24 1.45 -4.01 2.40
C THR A 24 1.20 -4.97 1.23
N GLY A 25 0.56 -4.50 0.15
CA GLY A 25 0.41 -5.28 -1.08
C GLY A 25 1.75 -5.61 -1.74
N THR A 26 2.73 -4.72 -1.64
CA THR A 26 4.11 -4.95 -2.10
C THR A 26 4.81 -6.01 -1.26
N CYS A 27 4.69 -5.97 0.08
CA CYS A 27 5.23 -7.01 0.95
C CYS A 27 4.64 -8.39 0.64
N ALA A 28 3.32 -8.47 0.48
CA ALA A 28 2.64 -9.72 0.13
C ALA A 28 3.09 -10.25 -1.24
N ARG A 29 3.27 -9.36 -2.23
CA ARG A 29 3.78 -9.73 -3.56
C ARG A 29 5.22 -10.27 -3.46
N LEU A 30 6.08 -9.61 -2.71
CA LEU A 30 7.47 -10.03 -2.52
C LEU A 30 7.59 -11.35 -1.77
N ALA A 31 6.79 -11.58 -0.73
CA ALA A 31 6.73 -12.87 -0.05
C ALA A 31 6.37 -14.01 -1.02
N LEU A 32 5.38 -13.79 -1.91
CA LEU A 32 4.99 -14.78 -2.92
C LEU A 32 6.11 -15.03 -3.95
N LEU A 33 6.74 -13.96 -4.46
CA LEU A 33 7.83 -14.09 -5.43
C LEU A 33 9.04 -14.79 -4.83
N HIS A 34 9.38 -14.48 -3.58
CA HIS A 34 10.46 -15.15 -2.85
C HIS A 34 10.18 -16.63 -2.63
N ALA A 35 8.97 -16.98 -2.20
CA ALA A 35 8.57 -18.38 -2.05
C ALA A 35 8.65 -19.18 -3.37
N ARG A 36 8.58 -18.50 -4.52
CA ARG A 36 8.74 -19.09 -5.86
C ARG A 36 10.17 -19.05 -6.40
N GLY A 37 11.12 -18.49 -5.64
CA GLY A 37 12.50 -18.26 -6.11
C GLY A 37 12.62 -17.21 -7.21
N GLU A 38 11.58 -16.39 -7.42
CA GLU A 38 11.53 -15.36 -8.46
C GLU A 38 12.21 -14.05 -8.04
N VAL A 39 12.35 -13.77 -6.74
CA VAL A 39 13.07 -12.61 -6.18
C VAL A 39 13.90 -13.08 -5.00
N ALA A 40 15.19 -12.76 -4.99
CA ALA A 40 16.10 -13.12 -3.90
C ALA A 40 16.13 -12.05 -2.79
N ALA A 41 16.63 -12.42 -1.61
CA ALA A 41 16.97 -11.45 -0.57
C ALA A 41 18.08 -10.48 -1.08
N GLY A 42 17.95 -9.20 -0.73
CA GLY A 42 18.81 -8.11 -1.22
C GLY A 42 18.53 -7.66 -2.67
N GLU A 43 17.62 -8.32 -3.38
CA GLU A 43 17.23 -7.90 -4.73
C GLU A 43 16.15 -6.80 -4.67
N GLN A 44 16.36 -5.73 -5.43
CA GLN A 44 15.38 -4.66 -5.56
C GLN A 44 14.22 -5.07 -6.46
N PHE A 45 13.03 -4.63 -6.08
CA PHE A 45 11.79 -4.81 -6.82
C PHE A 45 11.03 -3.50 -6.92
N ILE A 46 10.59 -3.13 -8.12
CA ILE A 46 9.76 -1.94 -8.33
C ILE A 46 8.30 -2.35 -8.40
N HIS A 47 7.47 -1.75 -7.55
CA HIS A 47 6.03 -1.87 -7.65
C HIS A 47 5.42 -0.56 -8.11
N GLU A 48 4.66 -0.60 -9.20
CA GLU A 48 4.00 0.55 -9.80
C GLU A 48 2.50 0.55 -9.53
N SER A 49 1.94 1.72 -9.22
CA SER A 49 0.50 1.88 -8.97
C SER A 49 -0.30 2.06 -10.27
N ILE A 50 -1.62 2.15 -10.14
CA ILE A 50 -2.50 2.45 -11.26
C ILE A 50 -2.23 3.84 -11.88
N ILE A 51 -1.71 4.79 -11.11
CA ILE A 51 -1.39 6.15 -11.60
C ILE A 51 0.11 6.35 -11.93
N GLY A 52 0.90 5.28 -11.96
CA GLY A 52 2.32 5.33 -12.35
C GLY A 52 3.29 5.77 -11.25
N THR A 53 2.83 5.91 -9.99
CA THR A 53 3.72 6.11 -8.83
C THR A 53 4.44 4.81 -8.49
N LYS A 54 5.61 4.91 -7.83
CA LYS A 54 6.49 3.76 -7.60
C LYS A 54 6.95 3.67 -6.15
N PHE A 55 7.05 2.43 -5.67
CA PHE A 55 7.78 2.04 -4.47
C PHE A 55 8.90 1.08 -4.87
N VAL A 56 9.99 1.13 -4.11
CA VAL A 56 11.06 0.12 -4.16
C VAL A 56 10.87 -0.79 -2.95
N GLY A 57 10.72 -2.08 -3.20
CA GLY A 57 10.69 -3.12 -2.18
C GLY A 57 11.98 -3.93 -2.21
N GLU A 58 12.47 -4.32 -1.04
CA GLU A 58 13.64 -5.19 -0.89
C GLU A 58 13.42 -6.15 0.28
N ILE A 59 13.65 -7.43 0.07
CA ILE A 59 13.62 -8.43 1.14
C ILE A 59 14.99 -8.40 1.82
N PHE A 60 15.04 -8.00 3.09
CA PHE A 60 16.31 -7.94 3.82
C PHE A 60 16.52 -9.11 4.78
N GLU A 61 15.46 -9.88 5.07
CA GLU A 61 15.53 -11.02 5.99
C GLU A 61 14.45 -12.06 5.67
N SER A 62 14.80 -13.34 5.80
CA SER A 62 13.84 -14.45 5.85
C SER A 62 13.66 -14.90 7.29
N THR A 63 12.42 -15.16 7.70
CA THR A 63 12.05 -15.53 9.07
C THR A 63 10.91 -16.55 9.07
N ARG A 64 10.39 -16.91 10.25
CA ARG A 64 9.21 -17.77 10.39
C ARG A 64 8.21 -17.18 11.38
N ILE A 65 6.93 -17.25 11.05
CA ILE A 65 5.81 -16.82 11.91
C ILE A 65 4.80 -17.96 12.00
N GLY A 66 4.52 -18.44 13.21
CA GLY A 66 3.55 -19.54 13.41
C GLY A 66 3.93 -20.82 12.64
N GLY A 67 5.22 -21.07 12.43
CA GLY A 67 5.72 -22.21 11.66
C GLY A 67 5.66 -22.03 10.14
N LEU A 68 5.16 -20.90 9.61
CA LEU A 68 5.18 -20.58 8.19
C LEU A 68 6.43 -19.75 7.84
N ASP A 69 6.99 -19.97 6.65
CA ASP A 69 8.07 -19.13 6.13
C ASP A 69 7.54 -17.73 5.83
N ALA A 70 8.33 -16.72 6.20
CA ALA A 70 7.99 -15.31 6.10
C ALA A 70 9.22 -14.49 5.68
N VAL A 71 8.99 -13.26 5.25
CA VAL A 71 10.05 -12.32 4.86
C VAL A 71 9.83 -10.96 5.50
N SER A 72 10.91 -10.31 5.92
CA SER A 72 10.93 -8.90 6.29
C SER A 72 11.28 -8.07 5.07
N VAL A 73 10.43 -7.09 4.75
CA VAL A 73 10.54 -6.28 3.53
C VAL A 73 10.71 -4.81 3.90
N ALA A 74 11.74 -4.16 3.35
CA ALA A 74 11.88 -2.72 3.36
C ALA A 74 11.08 -2.12 2.19
N ILE A 75 10.26 -1.10 2.46
CA ILE A 75 9.53 -0.36 1.44
C ILE A 75 10.03 1.08 1.43
N THR A 76 10.52 1.53 0.28
CA THR A 76 10.98 2.89 0.06
C THR A 76 10.01 3.62 -0.87
N GLY A 77 9.57 4.80 -0.43
CA GLY A 77 8.69 5.70 -1.16
C GLY A 77 8.98 7.15 -0.81
N ARG A 78 8.16 8.05 -1.35
CA ARG A 78 8.23 9.49 -1.07
C ARG A 78 6.85 10.01 -0.68
N ALA A 79 6.83 11.05 0.14
CA ALA A 79 5.63 11.77 0.52
C ALA A 79 5.89 13.28 0.39
N TRP A 80 4.81 14.05 0.28
CA TRP A 80 4.84 15.50 0.15
C TRP A 80 3.83 16.13 1.09
N ILE A 81 4.19 17.26 1.69
CA ILE A 81 3.28 18.07 2.51
C ILE A 81 2.24 18.70 1.57
N THR A 82 0.96 18.50 1.84
CA THR A 82 -0.15 19.08 1.06
C THR A 82 -0.79 20.29 1.75
N GLY A 83 -0.55 20.48 3.05
CA GLY A 83 -1.12 21.58 3.82
C GLY A 83 -1.01 21.33 5.32
N PHE A 84 -1.29 22.39 6.09
CA PHE A 84 -1.49 22.33 7.54
C PHE A 84 -2.96 22.66 7.81
N HIS A 85 -3.64 21.80 8.57
CA HIS A 85 -5.09 21.91 8.78
C HIS A 85 -5.41 21.96 10.28
N GLN A 86 -6.37 22.81 10.66
CA GLN A 86 -7.02 22.78 11.98
C GLN A 86 -8.48 22.37 11.76
N PHE A 87 -8.82 21.14 12.15
CA PHE A 87 -10.20 20.65 12.12
C PHE A 87 -10.88 21.00 13.45
N VAL A 88 -12.07 21.58 13.38
CA VAL A 88 -12.88 22.01 14.54
C VAL A 88 -14.27 21.40 14.42
N LEU A 89 -14.86 21.02 15.56
CA LEU A 89 -16.20 20.46 15.63
C LEU A 89 -17.01 21.26 16.66
N ASP A 90 -18.06 21.94 16.21
CA ASP A 90 -18.99 22.66 17.09
C ASP A 90 -19.97 21.67 17.75
N PRO A 91 -20.25 21.78 19.06
CA PRO A 91 -21.22 20.91 19.73
C PRO A 91 -22.65 20.99 19.17
N SER A 92 -22.99 22.06 18.46
CA SER A 92 -24.30 22.28 17.83
C SER A 92 -24.35 21.85 16.34
N ASP A 93 -23.25 21.35 15.78
CA ASP A 93 -23.22 20.84 14.41
C ASP A 93 -24.24 19.67 14.27
N PRO A 94 -25.19 19.74 13.32
CA PRO A 94 -26.18 18.67 13.12
C PRO A 94 -25.58 17.37 12.55
N PHE A 95 -24.35 17.41 12.03
CA PHE A 95 -23.64 16.26 11.45
C PHE A 95 -22.27 16.04 12.11
N PRO A 96 -22.19 15.85 13.43
CA PRO A 96 -20.91 15.82 14.16
C PRO A 96 -20.06 14.58 13.87
N ARG A 97 -20.62 13.60 13.15
CA ARG A 97 -19.96 12.37 12.71
C ARG A 97 -19.78 12.30 11.19
N GLY A 98 -20.09 13.39 10.48
CA GLY A 98 -20.23 13.39 9.02
C GLY A 98 -21.39 12.53 8.53
N TYR A 99 -21.41 12.28 7.23
CA TYR A 99 -22.38 11.41 6.55
C TYR A 99 -21.77 10.88 5.25
N THR A 100 -22.43 9.90 4.64
CA THR A 100 -22.04 9.31 3.36
C THR A 100 -23.27 9.24 2.46
N LEU A 101 -23.07 9.43 1.16
CA LEU A 101 -24.10 9.28 0.12
C LEU A 101 -23.57 8.31 -0.93
N SER A 102 -24.44 7.43 -1.44
CA SER A 102 -24.01 6.29 -2.27
C SER A 102 -23.42 6.67 -3.63
N ASP A 103 -23.67 7.89 -4.11
CA ASP A 103 -23.09 8.45 -5.33
C ASP A 103 -21.60 8.79 -5.20
N THR A 104 -21.16 9.14 -4.00
CA THR A 104 -19.79 9.59 -3.68
C THR A 104 -19.05 8.64 -2.74
N TRP A 105 -19.78 7.77 -2.04
CA TRP A 105 -19.28 6.74 -1.14
C TRP A 105 -19.89 5.38 -1.49
N PRO A 106 -19.16 4.51 -2.20
CA PRO A 106 -19.66 3.20 -2.59
C PRO A 106 -20.12 2.39 -1.38
N GLY A 107 -21.31 1.79 -1.45
CA GLY A 107 -21.86 0.93 -0.39
C GLY A 107 -22.39 1.66 0.85
N ALA A 108 -22.51 3.00 0.79
CA ALA A 108 -23.32 3.77 1.75
C ALA A 108 -24.83 3.53 1.57
#